data_AF-A0A2N2X828-F1
#
_entry.id   AF-A0A2N2X828-F1
#
_cell.length_a   1.000
_cell.length_b   1.000
_cell.length_c   1.000
_cell.angle_alpha   90.00
_cell.angle_beta   90.00
_cell.angle_gamma   90.00
#
_symmetry.space_group_name_H-M   'P 1'
#
loop_
_entity.id
_entity.type
_entity.pdbx_description
1 polymer ?
#
loop_
_entity_poly.entity_id
_entity_poly.type
_entity_poly.pdbx_seq_one_letter_code
_entity_poly.pdbx_strand_id
1 'polypeptide(L)'
;MKKIIFGLIILGLTVQTYGQIKTEELSEVVISATNYKYLNKVGLENVSIPVALLEQKVAGFNVKDADFYEDEYSTYEVSFYIPDAYILASYDGEGNILRTIERFKDVALPREVIESVARTYPGWTFAKDAYLVNYHDIGDTGKITKQYKIVLKKGDDRIRVKCDAEGNFI
;
A
#
# COMPACT_ATOMS: atom_id res chain seq x y z
N MET A 1 -0.67 -56.94 -16.31
CA MET A 1 0.15 -55.78 -16.76
C MET A 1 -0.68 -54.71 -17.48
N LYS A 2 -1.38 -55.01 -18.58
CA LYS A 2 -2.20 -54.00 -19.31
C LYS A 2 -3.23 -53.23 -18.45
N LYS A 3 -3.89 -53.90 -17.50
CA LYS A 3 -4.89 -53.27 -16.60
C LYS A 3 -4.28 -52.30 -15.59
N ILE A 4 -3.04 -52.53 -15.17
CA ILE A 4 -2.32 -51.66 -14.21
C ILE A 4 -1.86 -50.38 -14.91
N ILE A 5 -1.40 -50.50 -16.16
CA ILE A 5 -0.99 -49.38 -17.00
C ILE A 5 -2.18 -48.42 -17.24
N PHE A 6 -3.37 -48.97 -17.50
CA PHE A 6 -4.59 -48.17 -17.66
C PHE A 6 -4.97 -47.40 -16.39
N GLY A 7 -4.81 -48.01 -15.22
CA GLY A 7 -5.06 -47.33 -13.93
C GLY A 7 -4.10 -46.18 -13.66
N LEU A 8 -2.81 -46.34 -14.00
CA LEU A 8 -1.79 -45.30 -13.86
C LEU A 8 -2.05 -44.08 -14.75
N ILE A 9 -2.58 -44.29 -15.96
CA ILE A 9 -2.93 -43.19 -16.89
C ILE A 9 -4.10 -42.37 -16.33
N ILE A 10 -5.10 -43.02 -15.75
CA ILE A 10 -6.26 -42.33 -15.16
C ILE A 10 -5.83 -41.50 -13.92
N LEU A 11 -4.94 -42.05 -13.09
CA LEU A 11 -4.39 -41.35 -11.91
C LEU A 11 -3.54 -40.13 -12.29
N GLY A 12 -2.78 -40.18 -13.39
CA GLY A 12 -2.01 -39.04 -13.89
C GLY A 12 -2.88 -37.87 -14.41
N LEU A 13 -4.06 -38.18 -14.97
CA LEU A 13 -4.98 -37.15 -15.50
C LEU A 13 -5.71 -36.37 -14.42
N THR A 14 -5.97 -36.97 -13.25
CA THR A 14 -6.69 -36.30 -12.14
C THR A 14 -5.85 -35.26 -11.39
N VAL A 15 -4.52 -35.23 -11.56
CA VAL A 15 -3.66 -34.25 -10.88
C VAL A 15 -3.76 -32.86 -11.52
N GLN A 16 -4.17 -32.78 -12.78
CA GLN A 16 -4.29 -31.51 -13.53
C GLN A 16 -5.47 -30.65 -13.06
N THR A 17 -6.48 -31.21 -12.40
CA THR A 17 -7.68 -30.46 -11.99
C THR A 17 -7.46 -29.52 -10.80
N TYR A 18 -6.35 -29.67 -10.06
CA TYR A 18 -6.01 -28.81 -8.92
C TYR A 18 -5.02 -27.69 -9.28
N GLY A 19 -4.59 -27.60 -10.55
CA GLY A 19 -3.63 -26.60 -11.03
C GLY A 19 -4.25 -25.31 -11.57
N GLN A 20 -5.58 -25.20 -11.64
CA GLN A 20 -6.25 -23.96 -12.05
C GLN A 20 -6.25 -22.97 -10.90
N ILE A 21 -5.14 -22.25 -10.73
CA ILE A 21 -5.16 -20.96 -10.03
C ILE A 21 -6.08 -20.09 -10.87
N LYS A 22 -7.30 -19.81 -10.39
CA LYS A 22 -8.12 -18.74 -10.97
C LYS A 22 -7.31 -17.47 -10.82
N THR A 23 -6.75 -16.99 -11.91
CA THR A 23 -6.30 -15.61 -12.00
C THR A 23 -7.57 -14.77 -11.85
N GLU A 24 -7.84 -14.26 -10.65
CA GLU A 24 -8.83 -13.21 -10.51
C GLU A 24 -8.27 -12.01 -11.27
N GLU A 25 -8.83 -11.75 -12.44
CA GLU A 25 -8.64 -10.47 -13.09
C GLU A 25 -9.21 -9.42 -12.15
N LEU A 26 -8.31 -8.67 -11.50
CA LEU A 26 -8.69 -7.48 -10.74
C LEU A 26 -9.58 -6.66 -11.66
N SER A 27 -10.81 -6.35 -11.23
CA SER A 27 -11.71 -5.53 -12.01
C SER A 27 -10.94 -4.27 -12.41
N GLU A 28 -10.90 -3.97 -13.71
CA GLU A 28 -10.32 -2.73 -14.18
C GLU A 28 -11.13 -1.59 -13.54
N VAL A 29 -10.56 -1.02 -12.47
CA VAL A 29 -11.10 0.19 -11.87
C VAL A 29 -10.87 1.25 -12.93
N VAL A 30 -11.94 1.67 -13.59
CA VAL A 30 -11.92 2.90 -14.37
C VAL A 30 -11.54 3.99 -13.37
N ILE A 31 -10.26 4.36 -13.38
CA ILE A 31 -9.76 5.45 -12.56
C ILE A 31 -10.44 6.68 -13.15
N SER A 32 -11.59 7.07 -12.59
CA SER A 32 -12.06 8.43 -12.71
C SER A 32 -10.89 9.28 -12.24
N ALA A 33 -10.25 10.00 -13.16
CA ALA A 33 -9.01 10.71 -12.94
C ALA A 33 -9.14 11.89 -11.96
N THR A 34 -10.14 11.89 -11.07
CA THR A 34 -10.46 12.95 -10.12
C THR A 34 -9.27 13.24 -9.21
N ASN A 35 -8.50 12.21 -8.82
CA ASN A 35 -7.40 12.32 -7.86
C ASN A 35 -6.01 12.02 -8.45
N TYR A 36 -5.78 12.38 -9.72
CA TYR A 36 -4.50 12.13 -10.41
C TYR A 36 -3.30 12.82 -9.73
N LYS A 37 -3.49 14.02 -9.17
CA LYS A 37 -2.42 14.74 -8.44
C LYS A 37 -1.91 13.92 -7.26
N TYR A 38 -2.83 13.36 -6.48
CA TYR A 38 -2.52 12.48 -5.36
C TYR A 38 -1.79 11.22 -5.83
N LEU A 39 -2.37 10.50 -6.81
CA LEU A 39 -1.78 9.28 -7.38
C LEU A 39 -0.35 9.48 -7.91
N ASN A 40 -0.12 10.61 -8.61
CA ASN A 40 1.21 10.96 -9.13
C ASN A 40 2.22 11.21 -8.00
N LYS A 41 1.79 11.74 -6.86
CA LYS A 41 2.68 12.01 -5.72
C LYS A 41 2.99 10.75 -4.91
N VAL A 42 1.98 9.92 -4.64
CA VAL A 42 2.20 8.66 -3.92
C VAL A 42 3.06 7.70 -4.72
N GLY A 43 2.93 7.66 -6.04
CA GLY A 43 3.83 6.93 -6.94
C GLY A 43 3.85 5.42 -6.70
N LEU A 44 3.06 4.68 -7.49
CA LEU A 44 2.76 3.27 -7.22
C LEU A 44 3.80 2.26 -7.75
N GLU A 45 4.80 2.70 -8.52
CA GLU A 45 5.67 1.80 -9.29
C GLU A 45 6.61 0.93 -8.44
N ASN A 46 6.90 1.33 -7.19
CA ASN A 46 7.84 0.62 -6.31
C ASN A 46 7.39 0.59 -4.84
N VAL A 47 6.08 0.55 -4.59
CA VAL A 47 5.50 0.44 -3.24
C VAL A 47 5.00 -0.98 -2.97
N SER A 48 4.86 -1.34 -1.69
CA SER A 48 4.25 -2.62 -1.34
C SER A 48 2.81 -2.73 -1.84
N ILE A 49 2.38 -3.94 -2.23
CA ILE A 49 1.02 -4.18 -2.76
C ILE A 49 -0.10 -3.63 -1.85
N PRO A 50 -0.06 -3.83 -0.51
CA PRO A 50 -1.11 -3.29 0.37
C PRO A 50 -1.17 -1.76 0.37
N VAL A 51 -0.03 -1.08 0.21
CA VAL A 51 0.04 0.37 0.08
C VAL A 51 -0.66 0.80 -1.20
N ALA A 52 -0.26 0.24 -2.34
CA ALA A 52 -0.83 0.60 -3.63
C ALA A 52 -2.35 0.39 -3.69
N LEU A 53 -2.84 -0.75 -3.20
CA LEU A 53 -4.28 -1.05 -3.22
C LEU A 53 -5.09 -0.06 -2.39
N LEU A 54 -4.59 0.34 -1.20
CA LEU A 54 -5.32 1.25 -0.34
C LEU A 54 -5.28 2.69 -0.89
N GLU A 55 -4.13 3.15 -1.39
CA GLU A 55 -3.98 4.46 -2.04
C GLU A 55 -4.86 4.56 -3.30
N GLN A 56 -4.91 3.50 -4.13
CA GLN A 56 -5.82 3.44 -5.29
C GLN A 56 -7.29 3.50 -4.88
N LYS A 57 -7.67 2.79 -3.82
CA LYS A 57 -9.04 2.82 -3.28
C LYS A 57 -9.42 4.22 -2.80
N VAL A 58 -8.50 4.91 -2.11
CA VAL A 58 -8.68 6.29 -1.65
C VAL A 58 -8.84 7.25 -2.84
N ALA A 59 -8.00 7.10 -3.87
CA ALA A 59 -8.07 7.94 -5.07
C ALA A 59 -9.36 7.75 -5.86
N GLY A 60 -9.88 6.52 -5.92
CA GLY A 60 -11.11 6.17 -6.64
C GLY A 60 -12.41 6.34 -5.85
N PHE A 61 -12.33 6.73 -4.58
CA PHE A 61 -13.53 6.92 -3.76
C PHE A 61 -14.33 8.13 -4.22
N ASN A 62 -15.61 7.92 -4.54
CA ASN A 62 -16.54 8.99 -4.89
C ASN A 62 -17.38 9.38 -3.67
N VAL A 63 -17.14 10.56 -3.12
CA VAL A 63 -17.87 11.07 -1.96
C VAL A 63 -19.36 11.31 -2.26
N LYS A 64 -19.72 11.60 -3.51
CA LYS A 64 -21.10 11.90 -3.93
C LYS A 64 -22.01 10.68 -3.93
N ASP A 65 -21.41 9.49 -3.97
CA ASP A 65 -22.15 8.21 -3.92
C ASP A 65 -22.32 7.71 -2.48
N ALA A 66 -21.78 8.43 -1.49
CA ALA A 66 -21.83 8.01 -0.09
C ALA A 66 -23.13 8.43 0.59
N ASP A 67 -23.67 7.56 1.45
CA ASP A 67 -24.92 7.82 2.19
C ASP A 67 -24.88 9.06 3.10
N PHE A 68 -23.67 9.52 3.46
CA PHE A 68 -23.45 10.71 4.30
C PHE A 68 -23.24 12.00 3.50
N TYR A 69 -23.36 11.95 2.17
CA TYR A 69 -23.17 13.11 1.32
C TYR A 69 -24.32 14.12 1.49
N GLU A 70 -23.98 15.37 1.76
CA GLU A 70 -24.94 16.49 1.83
C GLU A 70 -24.31 17.72 1.16
N ASP A 71 -24.95 18.27 0.12
CA ASP A 71 -24.42 19.40 -0.68
C ASP A 71 -23.97 20.63 0.14
N GLU A 72 -24.40 20.74 1.40
CA GLU A 72 -24.06 21.82 2.33
C GLU A 72 -22.64 21.73 2.91
N TYR A 73 -22.01 20.54 2.92
CA TYR A 73 -20.67 20.38 3.47
C TYR A 73 -19.58 20.75 2.46
N SER A 74 -18.65 21.59 2.91
CA SER A 74 -17.46 21.96 2.13
C SER A 74 -16.39 20.88 2.09
N THR A 75 -16.38 19.97 3.06
CA THR A 75 -15.30 19.01 3.27
C THR A 75 -15.81 17.74 3.92
N TYR A 76 -15.27 16.61 3.48
CA TYR A 76 -15.62 15.28 3.94
C TYR A 76 -14.38 14.55 4.42
N GLU A 77 -14.40 14.03 5.65
CA GLU A 77 -13.33 13.20 6.18
C GLU A 77 -13.72 11.73 6.14
N VAL A 78 -12.92 10.92 5.45
CA VAL A 78 -13.20 9.50 5.23
C VAL A 78 -12.00 8.67 5.67
N SER A 79 -12.25 7.70 6.53
CA SER A 79 -11.26 6.77 7.05
C SER A 79 -11.30 5.45 6.30
N PHE A 80 -10.16 5.05 5.73
CA PHE A 80 -9.96 3.75 5.09
C PHE A 80 -9.00 2.93 5.94
N TYR A 81 -9.40 1.73 6.33
CA TYR A 81 -8.57 0.91 7.22
C TYR A 81 -8.62 -0.57 6.86
N ILE A 82 -7.47 -1.20 7.06
CA ILE A 82 -7.25 -2.65 7.13
C ILE A 82 -6.42 -2.91 8.40
N PRO A 83 -6.26 -4.16 8.88
CA PRO A 83 -5.56 -4.42 10.16
C PRO A 83 -4.19 -3.73 10.32
N ASP A 84 -3.44 -3.65 9.21
CA ASP A 84 -2.07 -3.14 9.19
C ASP A 84 -1.92 -1.78 8.48
N ALA A 85 -3.01 -1.13 8.08
CA ALA A 85 -2.95 0.18 7.44
C ALA A 85 -4.18 1.05 7.68
N TYR A 86 -3.95 2.35 7.72
CA TYR A 86 -4.99 3.37 7.88
C TYR A 86 -4.67 4.59 7.04
N ILE A 87 -5.67 5.12 6.32
CA ILE A 87 -5.63 6.39 5.61
C ILE A 87 -6.82 7.23 6.06
N LEU A 88 -6.55 8.42 6.59
CA LEU A 88 -7.55 9.48 6.73
C LEU A 88 -7.42 10.40 5.52
N ALA A 89 -8.47 10.47 4.71
CA ALA A 89 -8.52 11.36 3.55
C ALA A 89 -9.58 12.45 3.77
N SER A 90 -9.24 13.67 3.41
CA SER A 90 -10.15 14.81 3.36
C SER A 90 -10.45 15.12 1.90
N TYR A 91 -11.73 15.17 1.54
CA TYR A 91 -12.22 15.48 0.20
C TYR A 91 -13.01 16.79 0.20
N ASP A 92 -12.99 17.53 -0.91
CA ASP A 92 -13.95 18.60 -1.14
C ASP A 92 -15.31 18.04 -1.62
N GLY A 93 -16.31 18.92 -1.77
CA GLY A 93 -17.64 18.54 -2.27
C GLY A 93 -17.68 18.05 -3.72
N GLU A 94 -16.59 18.21 -4.47
CA GLU A 94 -16.45 17.68 -5.83
C GLU A 94 -15.84 16.27 -5.85
N GLY A 95 -15.26 15.81 -4.74
CA GLY A 95 -14.59 14.51 -4.61
C GLY A 95 -13.07 14.58 -4.84
N ASN A 96 -12.48 15.76 -4.85
CA ASN A 96 -11.03 15.92 -4.93
C ASN A 96 -10.39 15.78 -3.55
N ILE A 97 -9.29 15.04 -3.44
CA ILE A 97 -8.51 14.87 -2.22
C ILE A 97 -7.78 16.18 -1.90
N LEU A 98 -8.10 16.76 -0.75
CA LEU A 98 -7.41 17.91 -0.18
C LEU A 98 -6.19 17.50 0.63
N ARG A 99 -6.32 16.45 1.46
CA ARG A 99 -5.26 15.97 2.36
C ARG A 99 -5.38 14.48 2.64
N THR A 100 -4.24 13.84 2.87
CA THR A 100 -4.20 12.49 3.46
C THR A 100 -3.21 12.40 4.63
N ILE A 101 -3.56 11.57 5.60
CA ILE A 101 -2.67 11.12 6.67
C ILE A 101 -2.70 9.60 6.67
N GLU A 102 -1.55 9.00 6.38
CA GLU A 102 -1.46 7.58 6.06
C GLU A 102 -0.42 6.89 6.94
N ARG A 103 -0.75 5.68 7.36
CA ARG A 103 0.14 4.84 8.15
C ARG A 103 -0.05 3.38 7.77
N PHE A 104 1.05 2.76 7.37
CA PHE A 104 1.15 1.33 7.08
C PHE A 104 2.16 0.71 8.05
N LYS A 105 1.88 -0.50 8.51
CA LYS A 105 2.73 -1.26 9.43
C LYS A 105 3.39 -2.41 8.70
N ASP A 106 4.64 -2.67 9.03
CA ASP A 106 5.39 -3.85 8.62
C ASP A 106 5.31 -4.12 7.10
N VAL A 107 5.52 -3.06 6.30
CA VAL A 107 5.46 -3.10 4.84
C VAL A 107 6.82 -3.44 4.25
N ALA A 108 6.83 -3.99 3.03
CA ALA A 108 8.07 -4.17 2.29
C ALA A 108 8.77 -2.81 2.09
N LEU A 109 9.94 -2.65 2.70
CA LEU A 109 10.75 -1.44 2.62
C LEU A 109 11.44 -1.33 1.24
N PRO A 110 11.62 -0.13 0.69
CA PRO A 110 12.44 0.08 -0.50
C PRO A 110 13.87 -0.43 -0.28
N ARG A 111 14.49 -0.90 -1.36
CA ARG A 111 15.84 -1.46 -1.30
C ARG A 111 16.84 -0.43 -0.76
N GLU A 112 16.71 0.81 -1.18
CA GLU A 112 17.57 1.94 -0.80
C GLU A 112 17.53 2.16 0.72
N VAL A 113 16.34 2.06 1.33
CA VAL A 113 16.14 2.15 2.78
C VAL A 113 16.79 0.95 3.49
N ILE A 114 16.58 -0.27 2.99
CA ILE A 114 17.17 -1.49 3.56
C ILE A 114 18.71 -1.41 3.53
N GLU A 115 19.28 -1.07 2.38
CA GLU A 115 20.73 -0.99 2.19
C GLU A 115 21.36 0.10 3.07
N SER A 116 20.75 1.28 3.14
CA SER A 116 21.22 2.39 3.98
C SER A 116 21.23 2.01 5.46
N VAL A 117 20.14 1.41 5.94
CA VAL A 117 20.00 1.00 7.34
C VAL A 117 20.95 -0.15 7.68
N ALA A 118 21.04 -1.17 6.83
CA ALA A 118 21.93 -2.31 7.06
C ALA A 118 23.41 -1.91 7.07
N ARG A 119 23.81 -0.96 6.22
CA ARG A 119 25.19 -0.44 6.18
C ARG A 119 25.53 0.38 7.44
N THR A 120 24.57 1.18 7.91
CA THR A 120 24.77 2.06 9.08
C THR A 120 24.74 1.28 10.40
N TYR A 121 23.91 0.23 10.47
CA TYR A 121 23.70 -0.57 11.69
C TYR A 121 24.05 -2.05 11.45
N PRO A 122 25.33 -2.38 11.21
CA PRO A 122 25.73 -3.76 10.94
C PRO A 122 25.46 -4.66 12.14
N GLY A 123 24.95 -5.87 11.87
CA GLY A 123 24.61 -6.87 12.88
C GLY A 123 23.32 -6.60 13.66
N TRP A 124 22.57 -5.54 13.32
CA TRP A 124 21.22 -5.31 13.81
C TRP A 124 20.19 -5.95 12.89
N THR A 125 19.10 -6.45 13.45
CA THR A 125 18.00 -7.08 12.69
C THR A 125 16.80 -6.14 12.60
N PHE A 126 16.18 -6.06 11.43
CA PHE A 126 14.89 -5.38 11.24
C PHE A 126 13.81 -6.12 12.04
N ALA A 127 13.17 -5.42 12.97
CA ALA A 127 12.17 -6.02 13.86
C ALA A 127 10.74 -5.63 13.49
N LYS A 128 10.52 -4.35 13.17
CA LYS A 128 9.24 -3.76 12.77
C LYS A 128 9.48 -2.52 11.94
N ASP A 129 8.50 -2.13 11.14
CA ASP A 129 8.49 -0.83 10.48
C ASP A 129 7.11 -0.17 10.47
N ALA A 130 7.13 1.12 10.21
CA ALA A 130 5.94 1.87 9.86
C ALA A 130 6.26 2.86 8.75
N TYR A 131 5.54 2.75 7.64
CA TYR A 131 5.59 3.68 6.53
C TYR A 131 4.50 4.75 6.72
N LEU A 132 4.89 6.01 6.63
CA LEU A 132 4.03 7.17 6.84
C LEU A 132 4.03 8.03 5.58
N VAL A 133 2.82 8.38 5.12
CA VAL A 133 2.61 9.28 3.99
C VAL A 133 1.69 10.40 4.45
N ASN A 134 2.02 11.63 4.05
CA ASN A 134 1.09 12.74 4.18
C ASN A 134 1.04 13.48 2.85
N TYR A 135 -0.16 13.64 2.30
CA TYR A 135 -0.42 14.45 1.12
C TYR A 135 -1.20 15.70 1.49
N HIS A 136 -0.95 16.78 0.76
CA HIS A 136 -1.70 18.02 0.85
C HIS A 136 -1.76 18.66 -0.54
N ASP A 137 -2.96 18.89 -1.08
CA ASP A 137 -3.17 19.59 -2.35
C ASP A 137 -2.94 21.09 -2.17
N ILE A 138 -1.66 21.47 -2.14
CA ILE A 138 -1.20 22.86 -2.13
C ILE A 138 -0.28 23.11 -3.32
N GLY A 139 -0.48 24.25 -3.97
CA GLY A 139 0.21 24.62 -5.21
C GLY A 139 -0.24 23.77 -6.39
N ASP A 140 0.50 23.84 -7.50
CA ASP A 140 0.06 23.24 -8.77
C ASP A 140 0.14 21.70 -8.78
N THR A 141 1.05 21.13 -7.99
CA THR A 141 1.31 19.68 -8.02
C THR A 141 0.95 18.95 -6.72
N GLY A 142 0.62 19.68 -5.64
CA GLY A 142 0.50 19.11 -4.30
C GLY A 142 1.85 18.81 -3.63
N LYS A 143 1.84 18.70 -2.30
CA LYS A 143 3.00 18.36 -1.47
C LYS A 143 2.81 16.98 -0.86
N ILE A 144 3.89 16.19 -0.84
CA ILE A 144 3.92 14.88 -0.19
C ILE A 144 5.14 14.74 0.71
N THR A 145 4.97 14.05 1.83
CA THR A 145 6.07 13.59 2.69
C THR A 145 5.97 12.10 2.91
N LYS A 146 7.07 11.38 2.72
CA LYS A 146 7.18 9.94 2.93
C LYS A 146 8.25 9.67 3.98
N GLN A 147 7.94 8.82 4.95
CA GLN A 147 8.84 8.51 6.04
C GLN A 147 8.72 7.05 6.47
N TYR A 148 9.86 6.38 6.59
CA TYR A 148 9.97 5.04 7.17
C TYR A 148 10.47 5.14 8.61
N LYS A 149 9.74 4.55 9.56
CA LYS A 149 10.15 4.41 10.96
C LYS A 149 10.48 2.94 11.21
N ILE A 150 11.74 2.63 11.42
CA ILE A 150 12.22 1.23 11.52
C ILE A 150 12.69 0.96 12.94
N VAL A 151 12.24 -0.14 13.51
CA VAL A 151 12.72 -0.68 14.78
C VAL A 151 13.77 -1.74 14.47
N LEU A 152 14.98 -1.53 14.97
CA LEU A 152 16.06 -2.51 14.89
C LEU A 152 16.26 -3.19 16.24
N LYS A 153 16.69 -4.44 16.24
CA LYS A 153 17.01 -5.23 17.44
C LYS A 153 18.40 -5.86 17.38
N LYS A 154 19.07 -5.97 18.53
CA LYS A 154 20.32 -6.72 18.71
C LYS A 154 20.34 -7.33 20.12
N GLY A 155 20.06 -8.63 20.23
CA GLY A 155 19.75 -9.23 21.53
C GLY A 155 18.49 -8.58 22.12
N ASP A 156 18.59 -8.10 23.36
CA ASP A 156 17.50 -7.41 24.06
C ASP A 156 17.43 -5.91 23.73
N ASP A 157 18.47 -5.35 23.11
CA ASP A 157 18.52 -3.93 22.75
C ASP A 157 17.65 -3.61 21.55
N ARG A 158 17.01 -2.43 21.59
CA ARG A 158 16.19 -1.89 20.51
C ARG A 158 16.52 -0.44 20.23
N ILE A 159 16.62 -0.10 18.94
CA ILE A 159 16.74 1.28 18.48
C ILE A 159 15.68 1.59 17.43
N ARG A 160 15.31 2.86 17.31
CA ARG A 160 14.41 3.35 16.27
C ARG A 160 15.18 4.30 15.37
N VAL A 161 15.11 4.03 14.07
CA VAL A 161 15.69 4.87 13.03
C VAL A 161 14.58 5.37 12.13
N LYS A 162 14.82 6.51 11.48
CA LYS A 162 13.88 7.12 10.55
C LYS A 162 14.62 7.45 9.27
N CYS A 163 13.99 7.15 8.14
CA CYS A 163 14.54 7.44 6.82
C CYS A 163 13.47 8.01 5.90
N ASP A 164 13.88 8.76 4.88
CA ASP A 164 13.07 9.04 3.70
C ASP A 164 13.07 7.85 2.71
N ALA A 165 12.48 8.03 1.52
CA ALA A 165 12.36 6.96 0.53
C ALA A 165 13.69 6.63 -0.17
N GLU A 166 14.62 7.58 -0.17
CA GLU A 166 15.96 7.47 -0.73
C GLU A 166 16.96 6.86 0.27
N GLY A 167 16.52 6.58 1.51
CA GLY A 167 17.34 5.99 2.55
C GLY A 167 18.18 7.00 3.34
N ASN A 168 17.93 8.31 3.21
CA ASN A 168 18.59 9.32 4.04
C ASN A 168 17.94 9.34 5.43
N PHE A 169 18.77 9.42 6.48
CA PHE A 169 18.28 9.49 7.86
C PHE A 169 17.74 10.87 8.23
N ILE A 170 16.65 10.92 9.01
CA ILE A 170 15.91 12.13 9.42
C ILE A 170 15.58 12.18 10.91
#